data_AF-A0A9D8EYV7-F1
#
_entry.id   AF-A0A9D8EYV7-F1
#
_cell.length_a   1.000
_cell.length_b   1.000
_cell.length_c   1.000
_cell.angle_alpha   90.00
_cell.angle_beta   90.00
_cell.angle_gamma   90.00
#
_symmetry.space_group_name_H-M   'P 1'
#
loop_
_entity.id
_entity.type
_entity.pdbx_description
1 polymer ?
#
loop_
_entity_poly.entity_id
_entity_poly.type
_entity_poly.pdbx_seq_one_letter_code
_entity_poly.pdbx_strand_id
1 'polypeptide(L)' 'MKSAELRDMDVETLRAKSQEIDNQLFELRIQKSMGQLAAPGKVRNIRRDRARILTILKEKAK' A
#
# COMPACT_ATOMS: atom_id res chain seq x y z
N MET A 1 -3.58 -0.83 7.59
CA MET A 1 -4.92 -0.26 7.31
C MET A 1 -6.03 -1.24 7.70
N LYS A 2 -7.19 -0.76 8.20
CA LYS A 2 -8.38 -1.60 8.40
C LYS A 2 -9.17 -1.68 7.10
N SER A 3 -9.61 -2.88 6.72
CA SER A 3 -10.29 -3.14 5.45
C SER A 3 -11.67 -2.48 5.35
N ALA A 4 -12.29 -2.13 6.48
CA ALA A 4 -13.58 -1.45 6.52
C ALA A 4 -13.48 -0.03 5.94
N GLU A 5 -12.53 0.77 6.45
CA GLU A 5 -12.29 2.15 6.00
C GLU A 5 -11.93 2.24 4.51
N LEU A 6 -11.29 1.19 3.96
CA LEU A 6 -10.94 1.14 2.54
C LEU A 6 -12.13 0.82 1.62
N ARG A 7 -13.21 0.21 2.13
CA ARG A 7 -14.41 -0.05 1.31
C ARG A 7 -15.29 1.19 1.18
N ASP A 8 -15.31 2.03 2.21
CA ASP A 8 -16.09 3.27 2.24
C ASP A 8 -15.46 4.38 1.36
N MET A 9 -14.20 4.22 0.97
CA MET A 9 -13.49 5.14 0.09
C MET A 9 -13.85 4.97 -1.38
N ASP A 10 -13.84 6.06 -2.13
CA ASP A 10 -14.10 6.06 -3.57
C ASP A 10 -12.97 5.39 -4.38
N VAL A 11 -13.31 4.84 -5.55
CA VAL A 11 -12.39 4.14 -6.44
C VAL A 11 -11.22 5.02 -6.86
N GLU A 12 -11.43 6.32 -7.11
CA GLU A 12 -10.36 7.25 -7.47
C GLU A 12 -9.40 7.48 -6.29
N THR A 13 -9.95 7.66 -5.09
CA THR A 13 -9.14 7.84 -3.88
C THR A 13 -8.33 6.58 -3.53
N LEU A 14 -8.87 5.39 -3.80
CA LEU A 14 -8.16 4.13 -3.65
C LEU A 14 -7.01 3.98 -4.66
N ARG A 15 -7.20 4.41 -5.91
CA ARG A 15 -6.12 4.44 -6.91
C ARG A 15 -5.01 5.40 -6.50
N ALA A 16 -5.36 6.61 -6.06
CA ALA A 16 -4.40 7.59 -5.55
C ALA A 16 -3.58 7.05 -4.37
N LYS A 17 -4.24 6.43 -3.39
CA LYS A 17 -3.55 5.75 -2.27
C LYS A 17 -2.65 4.61 -2.71
N SER A 18 -3.05 3.85 -3.74
CA SER A 18 -2.20 2.76 -4.26
C SER A 18 -0.89 3.31 -4.84
N GLN A 19 -0.96 4.45 -5.54
CA GLN A 19 0.19 5.13 -6.13
C GLN A 19 1.13 5.66 -5.04
N GLU A 20 0.56 6.27 -3.99
CA GLU A 20 1.31 6.77 -2.84
C GLU A 20 2.06 5.65 -2.12
N ILE A 21 1.39 4.50 -1.90
CA ILE A 21 2.00 3.32 -1.29
C ILE A 21 3.12 2.74 -2.15
N ASP A 22 2.99 2.78 -3.48
CA ASP A 22 4.05 2.33 -4.39
C ASP A 22 5.29 3.22 -4.31
N ASN A 23 5.12 4.54 -4.18
CA ASN A 23 6.24 5.47 -3.95
C ASN A 23 6.93 5.20 -2.60
N GLN A 24 6.17 5.00 -1.52
CA GLN A 24 6.73 4.63 -0.22
C GLN A 24 7.50 3.29 -0.28
N LEU A 25 6.99 2.32 -1.03
CA LEU A 25 7.68 1.05 -1.27
C LEU A 25 8.99 1.23 -2.03
N PHE A 26 9.04 2.16 -2.98
CA PHE A 26 10.24 2.49 -3.74
C PHE A 26 11.32 3.10 -2.84
N GLU A 27 10.96 4.10 -2.02
CA GLU A 27 11.86 4.69 -1.03
C GLU A 27 12.40 3.66 -0.04
N LEU A 28 11.52 2.80 0.49
CA LEU A 28 11.92 1.72 1.40
C LEU A 28 12.83 0.68 0.72
N ARG A 29 12.67 0.42 -0.58
CA ARG A 29 13.59 -0.44 -1.34
C ARG A 29 14.96 0.21 -1.49
N ILE A 30 15.02 1.52 -1.72
CA ILE A 30 16.27 2.26 -1.77
C ILE A 30 16.95 2.24 -0.40
N GLN A 31 16.22 2.55 0.68
CA GLN A 31 16.75 2.45 2.05
C GLN A 31 17.23 1.04 2.40
N LYS A 32 16.54 0.00 1.91
CA LYS A 32 16.99 -1.39 2.02
C LYS A 32 18.30 -1.63 1.28
N SER A 33 18.42 -1.13 0.05
CA SER A 33 19.64 -1.24 -0.76
C SER A 33 20.82 -0.50 -0.13
N MET A 34 20.57 0.63 0.54
CA MET A 34 21.57 1.42 1.26
C MET A 34 21.95 0.80 2.63
N GLY A 35 21.35 -0.31 3.03
CA GLY A 35 21.67 -1.00 4.29
C GLY A 35 21.15 -0.31 5.56
N GLN A 36 20.41 0.80 5.44
CA GLN A 36 19.88 1.58 6.56
C GLN A 36 18.41 1.28 6.88
N LEU A 37 17.94 0.07 6.58
CA LEU A 37 16.53 -0.27 6.78
C LEU A 37 16.22 -0.46 8.27
N ALA A 38 15.88 0.64 8.95
CA ALA A 38 15.59 0.66 10.38
C ALA A 38 14.36 -0.19 10.78
N ALA A 39 13.45 -0.50 9.85
CA ALA A 39 12.20 -1.19 10.16
C ALA A 39 11.73 -2.17 9.05
N PRO A 40 12.35 -3.37 8.92
CA PRO A 40 11.92 -4.39 7.96
C PRO A 40 10.45 -4.82 8.12
N GLY A 41 9.89 -4.73 9.33
CA GLY A 41 8.47 -5.00 9.60
C GLY A 41 7.50 -4.04 8.88
N LYS A 42 7.89 -2.77 8.69
CA LYS A 42 7.04 -1.78 7.99
C LYS A 42 6.85 -2.14 6.52
N VAL A 43 7.89 -2.67 5.86
CA VAL A 43 7.82 -3.11 4.45
C VAL A 43 6.75 -4.21 4.27
N ARG A 44 6.66 -5.16 5.22
CA ARG A 44 5.65 -6.22 5.17
C ARG A 44 4.24 -5.68 5.35
N ASN A 45 4.06 -4.71 6.24
CA ASN A 45 2.75 -4.09 6.50
C ASN A 45 2.27 -3.28 5.28
N ILE A 46 3.16 -2.47 4.69
CA ILE A 46 2.86 -1.65 3.51
C ILE A 46 2.49 -2.54 2.31
N ARG A 47 3.21 -3.64 2.10
CA ARG A 47 2.87 -4.62 1.04
C ARG A 47 1.48 -5.24 1.23
N ARG A 48 1.11 -5.55 2.48
CA ARG A 48 -0.23 -6.09 2.81
C ARG A 48 -1.31 -5.03 2.60
N ASP A 49 -1.04 -3.79 2.95
CA ASP A 49 -1.99 -2.70 2.74
C ASP A 49 -2.20 -2.43 1.23
N ARG A 50 -1.14 -2.46 0.41
CA ARG A 50 -1.26 -2.45 -1.06
C ARG A 50 -2.14 -3.57 -1.59
N ALA A 51 -1.92 -4.80 -1.11
CA ALA A 51 -2.69 -5.96 -1.55
C ALA A 51 -4.18 -5.79 -1.23
N ARG A 52 -4.52 -5.30 -0.02
CA ARG A 52 -5.91 -5.03 0.38
C ARG A 52 -6.59 -4.00 -0.53
N ILE A 53 -5.90 -2.91 -0.87
CA ILE A 53 -6.44 -1.88 -1.78
C ILE A 53 -6.73 -2.47 -3.16
N LEU A 54 -5.79 -3.25 -3.73
CA LEU A 54 -5.99 -3.90 -5.03
C LEU A 54 -7.14 -4.90 -5.01
N THR A 55 -7.31 -5.65 -3.92
CA THR A 55 -8.45 -6.56 -3.76
C THR A 55 -9.77 -5.78 -3.76
N ILE A 56 -9.88 -4.69 -3.00
CA ILE A 56 -11.10 -3.87 -2.95
C ILE A 56 -11.38 -3.19 -4.29
N LEU A 57 -10.35 -2.68 -4.98
CA LEU A 57 -10.50 -2.14 -6.33
C LEU A 57 -11.06 -3.19 -7.30
N LYS A 58 -10.61 -4.46 -7.18
CA LYS A 58 -11.14 -5.57 -7.98
C LYS A 58 -12.55 -5.97 -7.58
N GLU A 59 -12.88 -5.92 -6.29
CA GLU A 59 -14.25 -6.14 -5.79
C GLU A 59 -15.22 -5.06 -6.29
N LYS A 60 -14.80 -3.78 -6.35
CA LYS A 60 -15.62 -2.66 -6.87
C LYS A 60 -15.74 -2.62 -8.39
N ALA A 61 -14.81 -3.23 -9.11
CA ALA A 61 -14.83 -3.32 -10.58
C ALA A 61 -15.68 -4.48 -11.11
N LYS A 62 -16.19 -5.35 -10.22
CA LYS A 62 -17.04 -6.49 -10.53
C LYS A 62 -18.50 -6.16 -10.24
#